data_AF-A0A2W4MAA3-F1
#
_entry.id   AF-A0A2W4MAA3-F1
#
_cell.length_a   1.000
_cell.length_b   1.000
_cell.length_c   1.000
_cell.angle_alpha   90.00
_cell.angle_beta   90.00
_cell.angle_gamma   90.00
#
_symmetry.space_group_name_H-M   'P 1'
#
loop_
_entity.id
_entity.type
_entity.pdbx_description
1 polymer ?
#
loop_
_entity_poly.entity_id
_entity_poly.type
_entity_poly.pdbx_seq_one_letter_code
_entity_poly.pdbx_strand_id
1 'polypeptide(L)'
;MSARAIEKRIRDQIDAMHPTLAQIATRAQFSITIDVAAELASEVATFQALFTEQNLERIICRYPVRETPALTHIAVHLGFQDRHQYENAVRKLLMDDETALAFVRNLFGDLHADLNA
;
A
#
# COMPACT_ATOMS: atom_id res chain seq x y z
N MET A 1 -10.37 1.92 -1.62
CA MET A 1 -8.90 1.76 -1.78
C MET A 1 -8.30 2.97 -2.47
N SER A 2 -8.68 3.28 -3.71
CA SER A 2 -8.33 4.52 -4.43
C SER A 2 -8.78 5.81 -3.72
N ALA A 3 -9.97 5.80 -3.09
CA ALA A 3 -10.50 6.97 -2.37
C ALA A 3 -9.60 7.47 -1.22
N ARG A 4 -8.93 6.58 -0.48
CA ARG A 4 -8.01 6.97 0.61
C ARG A 4 -6.69 7.56 0.09
N ALA A 5 -6.18 7.04 -1.04
CA ALA A 5 -5.00 7.58 -1.68
C ALA A 5 -5.28 9.00 -2.23
N ILE A 6 -6.46 9.19 -2.80
CA ILE A 6 -6.95 10.51 -3.27
C ILE A 6 -7.14 11.45 -2.08
N GLU A 7 -7.77 11.01 -0.99
CA GLU A 7 -7.93 11.81 0.23
C GLU A 7 -6.60 12.31 0.79
N LYS A 8 -5.59 11.43 0.87
CA LYS A 8 -4.24 11.81 1.31
C LYS A 8 -3.61 12.84 0.38
N ARG A 9 -3.72 12.63 -0.94
CA ARG A 9 -3.14 13.52 -1.94
C ARG A 9 -3.81 14.90 -1.97
N ILE A 10 -5.13 14.94 -1.78
CA ILE A 10 -5.90 16.19 -1.61
C ILE A 10 -5.50 16.89 -0.32
N ARG A 11 -5.31 16.17 0.79
CA ARG A 11 -4.83 16.75 2.04
C ARG A 11 -3.45 17.37 1.88
N ASP A 12 -2.51 16.66 1.25
CA ASP A 12 -1.17 17.16 0.96
C ASP A 12 -1.21 18.41 0.04
N GLN A 13 -2.12 18.46 -0.94
CA GLN A 13 -2.33 19.64 -1.79
C GLN A 13 -2.90 20.83 -1.01
N ILE A 14 -3.87 20.59 -0.13
CA ILE A 14 -4.41 21.63 0.76
C ILE A 14 -3.28 22.14 1.65
N ASP A 15 -2.49 21.24 2.25
CA ASP A 15 -1.32 21.51 3.10
C ASP A 15 -0.21 22.31 2.38
N ALA A 16 0.01 22.07 1.10
CA ALA A 16 0.93 22.86 0.29
C ALA A 16 0.38 24.24 -0.13
N MET A 17 -0.95 24.37 -0.21
CA MET A 17 -1.64 25.58 -0.66
C MET A 17 -2.12 26.47 0.49
N HIS A 18 -1.71 26.23 1.75
CA HIS A 18 -2.12 27.11 2.85
C HIS A 18 -1.68 28.56 2.56
N PRO A 19 -2.58 29.52 2.79
CA PRO A 19 -2.24 30.92 2.61
C PRO A 19 -1.10 31.29 3.56
N THR A 20 -0.02 31.81 2.99
CA THR A 20 1.16 32.24 3.74
C THR A 20 0.86 33.53 4.51
N LEU A 21 1.60 33.80 5.58
CA LEU A 21 1.46 35.03 6.39
C LEU A 21 1.46 36.32 5.53
N ALA A 22 2.17 36.30 4.40
CA ALA A 22 2.20 37.40 3.42
C ALA A 22 0.86 37.63 2.70
N GLN A 23 0.10 36.57 2.39
CA GLN A 23 -1.21 36.66 1.74
C GLN A 23 -2.33 37.04 2.73
N ILE A 24 -2.18 36.67 4.01
CA ILE A 24 -3.06 37.12 5.09
C ILE A 24 -2.96 38.64 5.28
N ALA A 25 -1.74 39.20 5.17
CA ALA A 25 -1.50 40.64 5.26
C ALA A 25 -2.18 41.44 4.13
N THR A 26 -2.43 40.81 2.97
CA THR A 26 -3.06 41.46 1.80
C THR A 26 -4.59 41.44 1.82
N ARG A 27 -5.22 40.74 2.80
CA ARG A 27 -6.69 40.58 2.92
C ARG A 27 -7.39 40.09 1.64
N ALA A 28 -6.67 39.41 0.76
CA ALA A 28 -7.24 38.88 -0.48
C ALA A 28 -8.10 37.64 -0.20
N GLN A 29 -9.20 37.49 -0.95
CA GLN A 29 -9.96 36.24 -0.95
C GLN A 29 -9.11 35.12 -1.55
N PHE A 30 -9.03 34.00 -0.85
CA PHE A 30 -8.31 32.81 -1.28
C PHE A 30 -9.31 31.67 -1.48
N SER A 31 -9.41 31.16 -2.72
CA SER A 31 -10.25 30.02 -3.06
C SER A 31 -9.38 28.88 -3.59
N ILE A 32 -9.44 27.73 -2.90
CA ILE A 32 -8.85 26.48 -3.38
C ILE A 32 -9.96 25.74 -4.14
N THR A 33 -9.77 25.53 -5.44
CA THR A 33 -10.65 24.67 -6.25
C THR A 33 -9.89 23.40 -6.59
N ILE A 34 -10.32 22.27 -6.02
CA ILE A 34 -9.74 20.95 -6.29
C ILE A 34 -10.75 20.13 -7.08
N ASP A 35 -10.35 19.69 -8.27
CA ASP A 35 -11.14 18.80 -9.11
C ASP A 35 -10.87 17.35 -8.70
N VAL A 36 -11.79 16.82 -7.87
CA VAL A 36 -11.74 15.44 -7.38
C VAL A 36 -11.93 14.43 -8.52
N ALA A 37 -12.63 14.79 -9.60
CA ALA A 37 -12.85 13.90 -10.73
C ALA A 37 -11.57 13.74 -11.58
N ALA A 38 -10.81 14.82 -11.76
CA ALA A 38 -9.51 14.78 -12.44
C ALA A 38 -8.48 13.95 -11.65
N GLU A 39 -8.42 14.10 -10.33
CA GLU A 39 -7.52 13.30 -9.47
C GLU A 39 -7.91 11.81 -9.47
N LEU A 40 -9.22 11.49 -9.50
CA LEU A 40 -9.69 10.11 -9.64
C LEU A 40 -9.28 9.51 -10.98
N ALA A 41 -9.44 10.26 -12.08
CA ALA A 41 -9.05 9.79 -13.41
C ALA A 41 -7.54 9.54 -13.51
N SER A 42 -6.73 10.41 -12.90
CA SER A 42 -5.26 10.27 -12.82
C SER A 42 -4.85 9.04 -12.02
N GLU A 43 -5.50 8.76 -10.89
CA GLU A 43 -5.22 7.58 -10.08
C GLU A 43 -5.62 6.29 -10.81
N VAL A 44 -6.76 6.28 -11.53
CA VAL A 44 -7.19 5.14 -12.36
C VAL A 44 -6.19 4.89 -13.49
N ALA A 45 -5.72 5.93 -14.17
CA ALA A 45 -4.71 5.79 -15.23
C ALA A 45 -3.39 5.24 -14.68
N THR A 46 -2.97 5.70 -13.49
CA THR A 46 -1.77 5.19 -12.81
C THR A 46 -1.93 3.70 -12.45
N PHE A 47 -3.08 3.30 -11.93
CA PHE A 47 -3.35 1.89 -11.63
C PHE A 47 -3.34 1.03 -12.91
N GLN A 48 -3.95 1.49 -13.99
CA GLN A 48 -3.97 0.79 -15.27
C GLN A 48 -2.57 0.64 -15.89
N ALA A 49 -1.73 1.67 -15.77
CA ALA A 49 -0.33 1.61 -16.21
C ALA A 49 0.44 0.54 -15.41
N LEU A 50 0.35 0.59 -14.08
CA LEU A 50 1.00 -0.38 -13.19
C LEU A 50 0.51 -1.81 -13.42
N PHE A 51 -0.78 -1.98 -13.74
CA PHE A 51 -1.36 -3.28 -14.09
C PHE A 51 -0.80 -3.81 -15.42
N THR A 52 -0.69 -2.94 -16.43
CA THR A 52 -0.13 -3.29 -17.75
C THR A 52 1.35 -3.66 -17.65
N GLU A 53 2.10 -2.95 -16.82
CA GLU A 53 3.52 -3.21 -16.54
C GLU A 53 3.75 -4.44 -15.65
N GLN A 54 2.68 -5.10 -15.17
CA GLN A 54 2.74 -6.21 -14.21
C GLN A 54 3.59 -5.91 -12.96
N ASN A 55 3.66 -4.63 -12.57
CA ASN A 55 4.47 -4.20 -11.44
C ASN A 55 3.70 -4.40 -10.12
N LEU A 56 3.57 -5.66 -9.72
CA LEU A 56 2.85 -6.08 -8.52
C LEU A 56 3.42 -5.48 -7.24
N GLU A 57 4.74 -5.29 -7.16
CA GLU A 57 5.41 -4.68 -6.02
C GLU A 57 4.90 -3.25 -5.76
N ARG A 58 4.88 -2.41 -6.80
CA ARG A 58 4.36 -1.04 -6.72
C ARG A 58 2.88 -1.00 -6.33
N ILE A 59 2.08 -1.94 -6.84
CA ILE A 59 0.66 -2.05 -6.50
C ILE A 59 0.48 -2.42 -5.03
N ILE A 60 1.22 -3.42 -4.53
CA ILE A 60 1.13 -3.89 -3.15
C ILE A 60 1.61 -2.82 -2.15
N CYS A 61 2.64 -2.03 -2.51
CA CYS A 61 3.12 -0.94 -1.67
C CYS A 61 2.19 0.29 -1.65
N ARG A 62 1.52 0.60 -2.76
CA ARG A 62 0.68 1.79 -2.91
C ARG A 62 -0.74 1.60 -2.36
N TYR A 63 -1.28 0.39 -2.49
CA TYR A 63 -2.62 0.06 -2.01
C TYR A 63 -2.51 -0.85 -0.80
N PRO A 64 -3.28 -0.61 0.29
CA PRO A 64 -3.21 -1.46 1.48
C PRO A 64 -3.89 -2.82 1.23
N VAL A 65 -3.30 -3.68 0.40
CA VAL A 65 -3.84 -5.00 0.02
C VAL A 65 -4.15 -5.84 1.27
N ARG A 66 -3.39 -5.61 2.36
CA ARG A 66 -3.60 -6.20 3.69
C ARG A 66 -4.95 -5.89 4.33
N GLU A 67 -5.60 -4.80 3.94
CA GLU A 67 -6.93 -4.38 4.40
C GLU A 67 -8.07 -4.86 3.49
N THR A 68 -7.75 -5.67 2.47
CA THR A 68 -8.73 -6.22 1.53
C THR A 68 -8.89 -7.72 1.69
N PRO A 69 -10.04 -8.30 1.28
CA PRO A 69 -10.22 -9.75 1.22
C PRO A 69 -9.31 -10.44 0.19
N ALA A 70 -8.48 -9.69 -0.56
CA ALA A 70 -7.57 -10.24 -1.56
C ALA A 70 -6.66 -11.35 -1.01
N LEU A 71 -6.14 -11.19 0.21
CA LEU A 71 -5.32 -12.23 0.85
C LEU A 71 -6.10 -13.53 1.11
N THR A 72 -7.37 -13.41 1.48
CA THR A 72 -8.27 -14.57 1.66
C THR A 72 -8.55 -15.24 0.33
N HIS A 73 -8.83 -14.47 -0.73
CA HIS A 73 -9.04 -15.01 -2.06
C HIS A 73 -7.78 -15.72 -2.60
N ILE A 74 -6.60 -15.16 -2.37
CA ILE A 74 -5.32 -15.80 -2.74
C ILE A 74 -5.17 -17.14 -2.02
N ALA A 75 -5.41 -17.19 -0.71
CA ALA A 75 -5.34 -18.44 0.06
C ALA A 75 -6.30 -19.50 -0.49
N VAL A 76 -7.55 -19.11 -0.81
CA VAL A 76 -8.55 -20.00 -1.41
C VAL A 76 -8.13 -20.51 -2.79
N HIS A 77 -7.60 -19.64 -3.65
CA HIS A 77 -7.10 -20.04 -4.97
C HIS A 77 -5.87 -20.95 -4.91
N LEU A 78 -5.08 -20.86 -3.84
CA LEU A 78 -3.96 -21.77 -3.57
C LEU A 78 -4.41 -23.11 -2.95
N GLY A 79 -5.71 -23.33 -2.76
CA GLY A 79 -6.28 -24.57 -2.24
C GLY A 79 -6.44 -24.63 -0.71
N PHE A 80 -6.25 -23.50 -0.01
CA PHE A 80 -6.48 -23.41 1.42
C PHE A 80 -7.92 -22.95 1.71
N GLN A 81 -8.49 -23.38 2.83
CA GLN A 81 -9.83 -22.99 3.26
C GLN A 81 -9.90 -21.52 3.64
N ASP A 82 -8.85 -21.02 4.29
CA ASP A 82 -8.73 -19.63 4.70
C ASP A 82 -7.26 -19.21 4.82
N ARG A 83 -7.06 -17.92 5.10
CA ARG A 83 -5.73 -17.33 5.32
C ARG A 83 -4.98 -17.98 6.48
N HIS A 84 -5.67 -18.38 7.55
CA HIS A 84 -5.04 -18.96 8.73
C HIS A 84 -4.49 -20.37 8.44
N GLN A 85 -5.19 -21.17 7.62
CA GLN A 85 -4.71 -22.46 7.17
C GLN A 85 -3.45 -22.32 6.29
N TYR A 86 -3.43 -21.32 5.40
CA TYR A 86 -2.24 -20.97 4.64
C TYR A 86 -1.06 -20.60 5.56
N GLU A 87 -1.27 -19.68 6.51
CA GLU A 87 -0.22 -19.24 7.44
C GLU A 87 0.34 -20.41 8.28
N ASN A 88 -0.52 -21.33 8.74
CA ASN A 88 -0.08 -22.52 9.47
C ASN A 88 0.69 -23.50 8.59
N ALA A 89 0.28 -23.69 7.34
CA ALA A 89 1.01 -24.54 6.39
C ALA A 89 2.40 -23.97 6.09
N VAL A 90 2.50 -22.64 5.90
CA VAL A 90 3.78 -21.96 5.75
C VAL A 90 4.63 -22.11 7.01
N ARG A 91 4.06 -21.90 8.22
CA ARG A 91 4.82 -22.08 9.47
C ARG A 91 5.36 -23.51 9.60
N LYS A 92 4.56 -24.52 9.25
CA LYS A 92 5.00 -25.91 9.25
C LYS A 92 6.14 -26.15 8.25
N LEU A 93 6.00 -25.64 7.03
CA LEU A 93 7.06 -25.70 6.00
C LEU A 93 8.37 -25.10 6.52
N LEU A 94 8.31 -23.95 7.19
CA LEU A 94 9.50 -23.28 7.74
C LEU A 94 10.13 -24.02 8.93
N MET A 95 9.37 -24.89 9.62
CA MET A 95 9.91 -25.75 10.66
C MET A 95 10.60 -26.99 10.09
N ASP A 96 10.07 -27.51 8.98
CA ASP A 96 10.53 -28.76 8.36
C ASP A 96 11.65 -28.53 7.32
N ASP A 97 11.75 -27.32 6.74
CA ASP A 97 12.71 -26.97 5.68
C ASP A 97 13.56 -25.75 6.05
N GLU A 98 14.83 -26.02 6.36
CA GLU A 98 15.83 -25.00 6.73
C GLU A 98 16.18 -24.07 5.55
N THR A 99 16.07 -24.54 4.30
CA THR A 99 16.34 -23.70 3.12
C THR A 99 15.22 -22.69 2.91
N ALA A 100 13.97 -23.11 3.09
CA ALA A 100 12.81 -22.22 3.08
C ALA A 100 12.89 -21.20 4.22
N LEU A 101 13.32 -21.61 5.41
CA LEU A 101 13.53 -20.74 6.55
C LEU A 101 14.61 -19.69 6.29
N ALA A 102 15.74 -20.08 5.70
CA ALA A 102 16.82 -19.16 5.33
C ALA A 102 16.35 -18.13 4.28
N PHE A 103 15.60 -18.57 3.27
CA PHE A 103 15.01 -17.67 2.27
C PHE A 103 14.10 -16.62 2.92
N VAL A 104 13.19 -17.05 3.80
CA VAL A 104 12.27 -16.13 4.47
C VAL A 104 13.01 -15.17 5.39
N ARG A 105 14.02 -15.63 6.14
CA ARG A 105 14.87 -14.76 6.97
C ARG A 105 15.55 -13.66 6.15
N ASN A 106 16.03 -13.98 4.95
CA ASN A 106 16.65 -12.98 4.07
C ASN A 106 15.68 -11.86 3.64
N LEU A 107 14.37 -12.12 3.60
CA LEU A 107 13.37 -11.08 3.30
C LEU A 107 13.27 -10.02 4.40
N PHE A 108 13.70 -10.34 5.62
CA PHE A 108 13.68 -9.44 6.78
C PHE A 108 15.06 -8.82 7.10
N GLY A 109 16.08 -9.11 6.28
CA GLY A 109 17.45 -8.64 6.52
C GLY A 109 17.97 -9.08 7.88
N ASP A 110 18.62 -8.15 8.60
CA ASP A 110 19.29 -8.43 9.89
C ASP A 110 18.31 -8.53 11.07
N LEU A 111 17.02 -8.24 10.88
CA LEU A 111 16.01 -8.23 11.94
C LEU A 111 15.97 -9.54 12.73
N HIS A 112 16.18 -10.68 12.07
CA HIS A 112 16.22 -11.98 12.74
C HIS A 112 17.44 -12.12 13.66
N ALA A 113 18.59 -11.54 13.29
CA ALA A 113 19.77 -11.55 14.15
C ALA A 113 19.57 -10.64 15.37
N ASP A 114 18.97 -9.46 15.17
CA ASP A 114 18.70 -8.48 16.22
C ASP A 114 17.72 -8.99 17.29
N LEU A 115 16.74 -9.82 16.90
CA LEU A 115 15.75 -10.38 17.84
C LEU A 115 16.30 -11.54 18.70
N ASN A 116 17.44 -12.13 18.31
CA ASN A 116 18.05 -13.26 19.01
C ASN A 116 19.32 -12.87 19.81
N ALA A 117 19.68 -11.58 19.82
CA ALA A 117 20.77 -10.99 20.60
C ALA A 117 20.30 -10.58 22.01
#